data_AF-A0A3A8L497-F1
#
_entry.id   AF-A0A3A8L497-F1
#
_cell.length_a   1.000
_cell.length_b   1.000
_cell.length_c   1.000
_cell.angle_alpha   90.00
_cell.angle_beta   90.00
_cell.angle_gamma   90.00
#
_symmetry.space_group_name_H-M   'P 1'
#
loop_
_entity.id
_entity.type
_entity.pdbx_description
1 polymer ?
#
loop_
_entity_poly.entity_id
_entity_poly.type
_entity_poly.pdbx_seq_one_letter_code
_entity_poly.pdbx_strand_id
1 'polypeptide(L)'
;MVFPTSFKEGLHLEGPVLAALEVAMNEFLPAGTEITTTDPDKRVAQCLSKRSSYDTHVLQAGEDLFFVWFSPDLSRCGLNVPILDGGAVYAIDARGRILDRR
;
A
#
# COMPACT_ATOMS: atom_id res chain seq x y z
N MET A 1 -12.59 -19.43 17.50
CA MET A 1 -12.10 -18.05 17.37
C MET A 1 -12.26 -17.39 18.73
N VAL A 2 -11.21 -16.78 19.27
CA VAL A 2 -11.25 -16.09 20.57
C VAL A 2 -10.92 -14.63 20.29
N PHE A 3 -11.80 -13.72 20.71
CA PHE A 3 -11.56 -12.29 20.59
C PHE A 3 -10.53 -11.85 21.65
N PRO A 4 -9.61 -10.94 21.30
CA PRO A 4 -8.69 -10.39 22.30
C PRO A 4 -9.46 -9.52 23.30
N THR A 5 -9.00 -9.52 24.55
CA THR A 5 -9.56 -8.67 25.61
C THR A 5 -8.88 -7.30 25.68
N SER A 6 -7.84 -7.08 24.88
CA SER A 6 -7.09 -5.82 24.79
C SER A 6 -6.36 -5.69 23.45
N PHE A 7 -6.09 -4.46 23.02
CA PHE A 7 -5.31 -4.11 21.83
C PHE A 7 -3.94 -3.50 22.17
N LYS A 8 -3.46 -3.64 23.41
CA LYS A 8 -2.22 -3.01 23.87
C LYS A 8 -0.98 -3.35 23.02
N GLU A 9 -0.93 -4.58 22.49
CA GLU A 9 0.17 -5.05 21.62
C GLU A 9 -0.16 -4.91 20.13
N GLY A 10 -1.32 -4.31 19.80
CA GLY A 10 -1.71 -4.06 18.43
C GLY A 10 -0.95 -2.89 17.83
N LEU A 11 -0.81 -2.91 16.50
CA LEU A 11 -0.38 -1.73 15.76
C LEU A 11 -1.45 -0.63 15.91
N HIS A 12 -1.10 0.49 16.53
CA HIS A 12 -2.00 1.63 16.67
C HIS A 12 -1.80 2.59 15.49
N LEU A 13 -2.86 2.84 14.75
CA LEU A 13 -2.90 3.84 13.68
C LEU A 13 -3.80 4.97 14.14
N GLU A 14 -3.24 6.19 14.21
CA GLU A 14 -4.05 7.38 14.45
C GLU A 14 -4.99 7.61 13.27
N GLY A 15 -6.16 8.22 13.53
CA GLY A 15 -7.19 8.45 12.51
C GLY A 15 -6.66 9.10 11.22
N PRO A 16 -5.87 10.20 11.30
CA PRO A 16 -5.29 10.83 10.12
C PRO A 16 -4.34 9.91 9.33
N VAL A 17 -3.54 9.10 10.02
CA VAL A 17 -2.63 8.11 9.40
C VAL A 17 -3.44 7.07 8.62
N LEU A 18 -4.51 6.55 9.23
CA LEU A 18 -5.42 5.59 8.58
C LEU A 18 -6.09 6.21 7.34
N ALA A 19 -6.58 7.45 7.45
CA ALA A 19 -7.22 8.15 6.34
C ALA A 19 -6.24 8.38 5.16
N ALA A 20 -5.01 8.80 5.45
CA ALA A 20 -3.97 8.96 4.42
C ALA A 20 -3.64 7.63 3.75
N LEU A 21 -3.48 6.55 4.53
CA LEU A 21 -3.24 5.20 4.01
C LEU A 21 -4.38 4.72 3.10
N GLU A 22 -5.63 4.93 3.51
CA GLU A 22 -6.81 4.54 2.74
C GLU A 22 -6.85 5.27 1.39
N VAL A 23 -6.66 6.59 1.38
CA VAL A 23 -6.63 7.40 0.16
C VAL A 23 -5.53 6.92 -0.78
N ALA A 24 -4.30 6.75 -0.27
CA ALA A 24 -3.17 6.29 -1.05
C ALA A 24 -3.44 4.91 -1.69
N MET A 25 -3.93 3.95 -0.90
CA MET A 25 -4.16 2.58 -1.37
C MET A 25 -5.31 2.49 -2.37
N ASN A 26 -6.36 3.28 -2.18
CA ASN A 26 -7.49 3.32 -3.11
C ASN A 26 -7.16 4.01 -4.43
N GLU A 27 -6.15 4.88 -4.45
CA GLU A 27 -5.61 5.42 -5.69
C GLU A 27 -4.64 4.44 -6.36
N PHE A 28 -3.66 3.94 -5.61
CA PHE A 28 -2.58 3.10 -6.11
C PHE A 28 -3.08 1.77 -6.70
N LEU A 29 -3.91 1.05 -5.94
CA LEU A 29 -4.45 -0.23 -6.36
C LEU A 29 -5.89 -0.35 -5.84
N PRO A 30 -6.88 0.24 -6.54
CA PRO A 30 -8.29 0.15 -6.16
C PRO A 30 -8.74 -1.30 -5.93
N ALA A 31 -9.71 -1.50 -5.04
CA ALA A 31 -10.20 -2.84 -4.75
C ALA A 31 -10.79 -3.49 -6.01
N GLY A 32 -10.33 -4.70 -6.32
CA GLY A 32 -10.73 -5.42 -7.53
C GLY A 32 -9.99 -5.03 -8.81
N THR A 33 -9.01 -4.11 -8.75
CA THR A 33 -8.13 -3.83 -9.90
C THR A 33 -7.30 -5.05 -10.24
N GLU A 34 -7.31 -5.43 -11.51
CA GLU A 34 -6.38 -6.41 -12.08
C GLU A 34 -5.36 -5.69 -12.97
N ILE A 35 -4.08 -5.92 -12.71
CA ILE A 35 -3.00 -5.45 -13.58
C ILE A 35 -2.96 -6.36 -14.80
N THR A 36 -3.11 -5.75 -15.98
CA THR A 36 -3.02 -6.46 -17.25
C THR A 36 -1.61 -6.39 -17.81
N THR A 37 -1.21 -7.43 -18.54
CA THR A 37 0.10 -7.50 -19.20
C THR A 37 -0.03 -8.19 -20.55
N THR A 38 0.83 -7.82 -21.49
CA THR A 38 1.01 -8.53 -22.77
C THR A 38 2.03 -9.66 -22.65
N ASP A 39 2.73 -9.79 -21.51
CA ASP A 39 3.64 -10.90 -21.24
C ASP A 39 2.87 -12.24 -21.22
N PRO A 40 3.33 -13.27 -21.93
CA PRO A 40 2.73 -14.60 -21.84
C PRO A 40 2.75 -15.18 -20.41
N ASP A 41 3.75 -14.85 -19.59
CA ASP A 41 3.80 -15.22 -18.18
C ASP A 41 3.11 -14.16 -17.31
N LYS A 42 1.87 -14.46 -16.94
CA LYS A 42 1.01 -13.55 -16.17
C LYS A 42 1.30 -13.54 -14.66
N ARG A 43 2.22 -14.38 -14.16
CA ARG A 43 2.41 -14.57 -12.71
C ARG A 43 2.79 -13.27 -11.99
N VAL A 44 3.63 -12.44 -12.61
CA VAL A 44 4.03 -11.14 -12.03
C VAL A 44 2.82 -10.21 -11.94
N ALA A 45 2.08 -10.04 -13.04
CA ALA A 45 0.89 -9.18 -13.07
C ALA A 45 -0.19 -9.64 -12.07
N GLN A 46 -0.41 -10.96 -11.97
CA GLN A 46 -1.31 -11.55 -10.98
C GLN A 46 -0.85 -11.31 -9.53
N CYS A 47 0.47 -11.29 -9.29
CA CYS A 47 1.00 -10.97 -7.97
C CYS A 47 0.76 -9.49 -7.63
N LEU A 48 1.16 -8.58 -8.51
CA LEU A 48 1.01 -7.14 -8.34
C LEU A 48 -0.46 -6.68 -8.28
N SER A 49 -1.40 -7.50 -8.75
CA SER A 49 -2.84 -7.23 -8.58
C SER A 49 -3.31 -7.41 -7.13
N LYS A 50 -2.49 -7.97 -6.24
CA LYS A 50 -2.85 -8.25 -4.84
C LYS A 50 -2.28 -7.17 -3.94
N ARG A 51 -3.13 -6.41 -3.24
CA ARG A 51 -2.67 -5.46 -2.20
C ARG A 51 -1.73 -6.09 -1.16
N SER A 52 -1.88 -7.38 -0.88
CA SER A 52 -1.02 -8.11 0.07
C SER A 52 0.41 -8.37 -0.42
N SER A 53 0.70 -8.18 -1.71
CA SER A 53 2.05 -8.27 -2.25
C SER A 53 2.84 -6.98 -2.08
N TYR A 54 2.33 -6.00 -1.32
CA TYR A 54 3.00 -4.72 -1.10
C TYR A 54 3.25 -4.52 0.39
N ASP A 55 4.47 -4.12 0.72
CA ASP A 55 4.75 -3.45 1.98
C ASP A 55 4.35 -1.99 1.87
N THR A 56 3.81 -1.46 2.98
CA THR A 56 3.37 -0.08 3.06
C THR A 56 4.05 0.63 4.22
N HIS A 57 4.61 1.79 3.94
CA HIS A 57 5.25 2.65 4.93
C HIS A 57 4.50 3.98 4.97
N VAL A 58 4.19 4.46 6.17
CA VAL A 58 3.62 5.79 6.36
C VAL A 58 4.58 6.63 7.20
N LEU A 59 4.95 7.80 6.67
CA LEU A 59 5.71 8.82 7.39
C LEU A 59 4.81 10.03 7.61
N GLN A 60 4.54 10.35 8.86
CA GLN A 60 3.88 11.61 9.23
C GLN A 60 4.94 12.71 9.37
N ALA A 61 4.83 13.74 8.54
CA ALA A 61 5.73 14.88 8.48
C ALA A 61 5.05 16.12 9.05
N GLY A 62 5.05 16.24 10.38
CA GLY A 62 4.31 17.29 11.10
C GLY A 62 2.84 16.90 11.30
N GLU A 63 1.97 17.87 11.52
CA GLU A 63 0.56 17.59 11.88
C GLU A 63 -0.30 17.25 10.65
N ASP A 64 -0.01 17.88 9.50
CA ASP A 64 -0.93 17.92 8.37
C ASP A 64 -0.41 17.28 7.07
N LEU A 65 0.72 16.57 7.10
CA LEU A 65 1.33 15.97 5.90
C LEU A 65 1.76 14.53 6.16
N PHE A 66 1.37 13.64 5.26
CA PHE A 66 1.64 12.21 5.31
C PHE A 66 2.27 11.77 4.00
N PHE A 67 3.33 10.98 4.09
CA PHE A 67 3.91 10.29 2.94
C PHE A 67 3.57 8.80 3.04
N VAL A 68 2.98 8.24 2.00
CA VAL A 68 2.64 6.80 1.93
C VAL A 68 3.43 6.18 0.79
N TRP A 69 4.26 5.19 1.11
CA TRP A 69 5.07 4.47 0.12
C TRP A 69 4.63 3.01 0.04
N PHE A 70 4.36 2.55 -1.18
CA PHE A 70 4.12 1.15 -1.50
C PHE A 70 5.35 0.54 -2.17
N SER A 71 5.81 -0.60 -1.64
CA SER A 71 6.94 -1.35 -2.19
C SER A 71 6.49 -2.79 -2.49
N PRO A 72 6.57 -3.25 -3.75
CA PRO A 72 6.18 -4.62 -4.09
C PRO A 72 7.17 -5.65 -3.55
N ASP A 73 6.63 -6.74 -3.02
CA ASP A 73 7.34 -7.94 -2.58
C ASP A 73 6.75 -9.18 -3.29
N LEU A 74 7.37 -9.52 -4.41
CA LEU A 74 6.96 -10.66 -5.24
C LEU A 74 7.25 -12.02 -4.60
N SER A 75 8.08 -12.07 -3.54
CA SER A 75 8.39 -13.31 -2.83
C SER A 75 7.15 -13.89 -2.14
N ARG A 76 6.18 -13.03 -1.79
CA ARG A 76 4.86 -13.42 -1.25
C ARG A 76 4.02 -14.23 -2.23
N CYS A 77 4.39 -14.20 -3.51
CA CYS A 77 3.80 -15.01 -4.57
C CYS A 77 4.71 -16.15 -5.03
N GLY A 78 5.84 -16.39 -4.34
CA GLY A 78 6.83 -17.40 -4.72
C GLY A 78 7.64 -17.03 -5.96
N LEU A 79 7.72 -15.74 -6.31
CA LEU A 79 8.48 -15.24 -7.44
C LEU A 79 9.77 -14.56 -6.94
N ASN A 80 10.90 -14.90 -7.55
CA ASN A 80 12.19 -14.29 -7.26
C ASN A 80 12.68 -13.53 -8.49
N VAL A 81 11.94 -12.48 -8.87
CA VAL A 81 12.27 -11.59 -9.99
C VAL A 81 12.40 -10.16 -9.47
N PRO A 82 13.43 -9.41 -9.89
CA PRO A 82 13.59 -8.03 -9.46
C PRO A 82 12.51 -7.15 -10.11
N ILE A 83 11.96 -6.21 -9.35
CA ILE A 83 11.08 -5.17 -9.85
C ILE A 83 11.58 -3.82 -9.34
N LEU A 84 11.75 -2.86 -10.25
CA LEU A 84 12.33 -1.54 -9.93
C LEU A 84 11.24 -0.46 -9.85
N ASP A 85 10.22 -0.54 -10.70
CA ASP A 85 9.21 0.52 -10.88
C ASP A 85 7.77 0.06 -10.52
N GLY A 86 7.65 -0.88 -9.57
CA GLY A 86 6.33 -1.44 -9.20
C GLY A 86 5.66 -0.75 -8.00
N GLY A 87 6.31 0.24 -7.39
CA GLY A 87 5.83 0.97 -6.22
C GLY A 87 5.39 2.40 -6.55
N ALA A 88 4.97 3.12 -5.51
CA ALA A 88 4.65 4.55 -5.62
C ALA A 88 4.75 5.24 -4.26
N VAL A 89 5.06 6.54 -4.26
CA VAL A 89 5.05 7.39 -3.06
C VAL A 89 3.99 8.49 -3.25
N TYR A 90 3.10 8.64 -2.28
CA TYR A 90 2.07 9.68 -2.24
C TYR A 90 2.36 10.67 -1.14
N ALA A 91 2.15 11.96 -1.40
CA ALA A 91 2.05 13.00 -0.38
C ALA A 91 0.58 13.36 -0.18
N ILE A 92 0.08 13.28 1.06
CA ILE A 92 -1.34 13.45 1.40
C ILE A 92 -1.46 14.43 2.56
N ASP A 93 -2.39 15.37 2.46
CA ASP A 93 -2.67 16.29 3.58
C ASP A 93 -3.64 15.70 4.63
N ALA A 94 -3.78 16.34 5.79
CA ALA A 94 -4.71 15.92 6.85
C ALA A 94 -6.19 15.88 6.44
N ARG A 95 -6.56 16.45 5.28
CA ARG A 95 -7.92 16.37 4.73
C ARG A 95 -8.08 15.19 3.76
N GLY A 96 -7.05 14.36 3.61
CA GLY A 96 -7.04 13.23 2.70
C GLY A 96 -6.88 13.63 1.23
N ARG A 97 -6.32 14.82 0.93
CA ARG A 97 -6.07 15.23 -0.46
C ARG A 97 -4.66 14.82 -0.88
N ILE A 98 -4.55 14.17 -2.04
CA ILE A 98 -3.25 13.89 -2.66
C ILE A 98 -2.65 15.21 -3.16
N LEU A 99 -1.48 15.57 -2.65
CA LEU A 99 -0.72 16.76 -3.01
C LEU A 99 0.31 16.49 -4.11
N ASP A 100 0.94 15.31 -4.07
CA ASP A 100 1.95 14.85 -5.05
C ASP A 100 1.97 13.31 -5.10
N ARG A 101 2.47 12.74 -6.20
CA ARG A 101 2.74 11.30 -6.33
C ARG A 101 3.95 11.03 -7.24
N ARG A 102 4.72 9.99 -6.93
CA ARG A 102 5.93 9.59 -7.67
C ARG A 102 6.04 8.08 -7.81
#